data_AF-J4DPB9-F1
#
_entry.id   AF-J4DPB9-F1
#
_cell.length_a   1.000
_cell.length_b   1.000
_cell.length_c   1.000
_cell.angle_alpha   90.00
_cell.angle_beta   90.00
_cell.angle_gamma   90.00
#
_symmetry.space_group_name_H-M   'P 1'
#
loop_
_entity.id
_entity.type
_entity.pdbx_description
1 polymer ?
#
loop_
_entity_poly.entity_id
_entity_poly.type
_entity_poly.pdbx_seq_one_letter_code
_entity_poly.pdbx_strand_id
1 'polypeptide(L)'
;MNSAPNDLLGTIKHNLDVLSNVDVDFLNSTQNSNFLSSLYNTIDAISQFISDTSHEDVLLDEFVNYRKELSDVFNKKVEYAKSQCKELERKLEVETRINNDAINRLKSHQTDYSPGDIEALISRQEIIDRLNQWKHSCELESIDIKNLKCRIDILQEKMDSVNHNSTQHKERNRLLYEFLSSALKLTILNIDENGNANLAILSESKAGSEQTWHRFSSSKDSDVSTCDLLWSLIEKSLSSKSNPLPLELNTPKVNSIQLSSK
;
A
#
# COMPACT_ATOMS: atom_id res chain seq x y z
N MET A 1 26.61 16.09 1.22
CA MET A 1 27.01 17.09 0.19
C MET A 1 26.12 16.85 -1.00
N ASN A 2 25.27 17.83 -1.32
CA ASN A 2 24.33 17.76 -2.44
C ASN A 2 25.11 17.89 -3.74
N SER A 3 25.23 16.81 -4.51
CA SER A 3 25.58 16.89 -5.93
C SER A 3 24.32 16.52 -6.72
N ALA A 4 23.92 17.44 -7.59
CA ALA A 4 22.60 17.51 -8.19
C ALA A 4 22.45 16.48 -9.33
N PRO A 5 21.52 15.52 -9.23
CA PRO A 5 21.09 14.71 -10.39
C PRO A 5 20.15 15.52 -11.32
N ASN A 6 19.74 16.72 -10.89
CA ASN A 6 18.68 17.49 -11.51
C ASN A 6 19.10 18.27 -12.79
N ASP A 7 20.39 18.43 -13.05
CA ASP A 7 20.85 19.29 -14.17
C ASP A 7 20.93 18.53 -15.51
N LEU A 8 21.32 17.26 -15.48
CA LEU A 8 21.42 16.40 -16.68
C LEU A 8 20.03 16.04 -17.24
N LEU A 9 19.10 15.65 -16.37
CA LEU A 9 17.71 15.37 -16.77
C LEU A 9 17.01 16.63 -17.30
N GLY A 10 17.31 17.80 -16.72
CA GLY A 10 16.84 19.10 -17.20
C GLY A 10 17.39 19.43 -18.59
N THR A 11 18.68 19.17 -18.82
CA THR A 11 19.35 19.37 -20.12
C THR A 11 18.79 18.42 -21.19
N ILE A 12 18.54 17.15 -20.87
CA ILE A 12 17.91 16.18 -21.78
C ILE A 12 16.50 16.61 -22.16
N LYS A 13 15.69 17.02 -21.18
CA LYS A 13 14.32 17.51 -21.43
C LYS A 13 14.32 18.76 -22.29
N HIS A 14 15.20 19.72 -22.00
CA HIS A 14 15.33 20.94 -22.79
C HIS A 14 15.73 20.63 -24.24
N ASN A 15 16.71 19.75 -24.46
CA ASN A 15 17.15 19.42 -25.82
C ASN A 15 16.08 18.64 -26.61
N LEU A 16 15.33 17.75 -25.95
CA LEU A 16 14.18 17.06 -26.57
C LEU A 16 13.05 18.01 -26.95
N ASP A 17 12.79 19.01 -26.12
CA ASP A 17 11.79 20.05 -26.39
C ASP A 17 12.25 21.01 -27.51
N VAL A 18 13.54 21.28 -27.61
CA VAL A 18 14.10 22.02 -28.76
C VAL A 18 13.97 21.18 -30.03
N LEU A 19 14.28 19.88 -29.99
CA LEU A 19 14.18 18.97 -31.14
C LEU A 19 12.72 18.73 -31.59
N SER A 20 11.75 18.77 -30.69
CA SER A 20 10.31 18.60 -31.00
C SER A 20 9.71 19.77 -31.77
N ASN A 21 10.32 20.95 -31.65
CA ASN A 21 9.86 22.20 -32.26
C ASN A 21 10.63 22.57 -33.55
N VAL A 22 11.54 21.72 -34.03
CA VAL A 22 12.30 21.98 -35.27
C VAL A 22 11.44 21.60 -36.48
N ASP A 23 11.06 22.60 -37.28
CA ASP A 23 10.48 22.42 -38.60
C ASP A 23 11.64 22.27 -39.62
N VAL A 24 11.94 21.05 -40.04
CA VAL A 24 13.18 20.72 -40.77
C VAL A 24 13.00 20.97 -42.26
N ASP A 25 13.60 22.05 -42.78
CA ASP A 25 13.81 22.23 -44.21
C ASP A 25 15.13 21.56 -44.62
N PHE A 26 15.03 20.33 -45.13
CA PHE A 26 16.19 19.50 -45.50
C PHE A 26 17.11 20.11 -46.57
N LEU A 27 16.68 21.17 -47.25
CA LEU A 27 17.47 21.88 -48.25
C LEU A 27 18.41 22.94 -47.64
N ASN A 28 18.24 23.28 -46.35
CA ASN A 28 19.08 24.24 -45.64
C ASN A 28 20.19 23.54 -44.83
N SER A 29 21.40 23.51 -45.40
CA SER A 29 22.56 22.83 -44.81
C SER A 29 22.90 23.28 -43.37
N THR A 30 22.65 24.55 -43.03
CA THR A 30 22.96 25.13 -41.71
C THR A 30 21.93 24.71 -40.66
N GLN A 31 20.66 24.56 -41.05
CA GLN A 31 19.62 24.04 -40.16
C GLN A 31 19.85 22.54 -39.90
N ASN A 32 20.24 21.78 -40.92
CA ASN A 32 20.58 20.37 -40.78
C ASN A 32 21.78 20.15 -39.84
N SER A 33 22.84 20.96 -39.93
CA SER A 33 23.99 20.84 -39.04
C SER A 33 23.62 21.15 -37.58
N ASN A 34 22.78 22.16 -37.36
CA ASN A 34 22.32 22.52 -36.02
C ASN A 34 21.44 21.42 -35.41
N PHE A 35 20.52 20.85 -36.20
CA PHE A 35 19.69 19.73 -35.78
C PHE A 35 20.52 18.50 -35.39
N LEU A 36 21.47 18.09 -36.24
CA LEU A 36 22.34 16.95 -35.96
C LEU A 36 23.20 17.20 -34.71
N SER A 37 23.72 18.41 -34.52
CA SER A 37 24.50 18.75 -33.33
C SER A 37 23.67 18.65 -32.04
N SER A 38 22.43 19.14 -32.04
CA SER A 38 21.51 18.98 -30.90
C SER A 38 21.15 17.52 -30.65
N LEU A 39 20.99 16.73 -31.71
CA LEU A 39 20.71 15.31 -31.60
C LEU A 39 21.89 14.54 -30.96
N TYR A 40 23.13 14.79 -31.42
CA TYR A 40 24.33 14.20 -30.83
C TYR A 40 24.53 14.62 -29.37
N ASN A 41 24.37 15.91 -29.06
CA ASN A 41 24.46 16.39 -27.67
C ASN A 41 23.40 15.74 -26.75
N THR A 42 22.21 15.46 -27.29
CA THR A 42 21.16 14.75 -26.54
C THR A 42 21.51 13.29 -26.31
N ILE A 43 22.06 12.61 -27.32
CA ILE A 43 22.52 11.23 -27.21
C ILE A 43 23.65 11.10 -26.19
N ASP A 44 24.63 12.02 -26.19
CA ASP A 44 25.73 12.02 -25.23
C ASP A 44 25.22 12.28 -23.80
N ALA A 45 24.30 13.23 -23.61
CA ALA A 45 23.69 13.51 -22.32
C ALA A 45 22.88 12.31 -21.77
N ILE A 46 22.10 11.64 -22.64
CA ILE A 46 21.38 10.42 -22.29
C ILE A 46 22.36 9.29 -21.92
N SER A 47 23.45 9.14 -22.68
CA SER A 47 24.46 8.10 -22.43
C SER A 47 25.18 8.31 -21.09
N GLN A 48 25.51 9.57 -20.76
CA GLN A 48 26.03 9.93 -19.44
C GLN A 48 25.02 9.66 -18.32
N PHE A 49 23.76 10.02 -18.51
CA PHE A 49 22.71 9.79 -17.51
C PHE A 49 22.50 8.29 -17.25
N ILE A 50 22.52 7.45 -18.29
CA ILE A 50 22.42 5.99 -18.15
C ILE A 50 23.65 5.38 -17.48
N SER A 51 24.83 5.97 -17.71
CA SER A 51 26.09 5.47 -17.14
C SER A 51 26.36 5.97 -15.72
N ASP A 52 25.59 6.95 -15.24
CA ASP A 52 25.75 7.51 -13.91
C ASP A 52 25.04 6.64 -12.86
N THR A 53 25.77 5.66 -12.35
CA THR A 53 25.32 4.78 -11.25
C THR A 53 25.59 5.37 -9.87
N SER A 54 26.11 6.61 -9.77
CA SER A 54 26.61 7.16 -8.50
C SER A 54 25.57 7.18 -7.39
N HIS A 55 24.31 7.42 -7.72
CA HIS A 55 23.21 7.37 -6.75
C HIS A 55 22.88 5.93 -6.31
N GLU A 56 22.90 4.99 -7.25
CA GLU A 56 22.67 3.56 -6.98
C GLU A 56 23.79 2.99 -6.12
N ASP A 57 25.04 3.38 -6.38
CA ASP A 57 26.22 2.99 -5.60
C ASP A 57 26.13 3.51 -4.15
N VAL A 58 25.68 4.76 -3.96
CA VAL A 58 25.45 5.34 -2.62
C VAL A 58 24.36 4.57 -1.86
N LEU A 59 23.25 4.24 -2.53
CA LEU A 59 22.18 3.44 -1.93
C LEU A 59 22.65 2.02 -1.58
N LEU A 60 23.51 1.43 -2.41
CA LEU A 60 24.10 0.13 -2.15
C LEU A 60 25.00 0.16 -0.90
N ASP A 61 25.83 1.19 -0.77
CA ASP A 61 26.70 1.41 0.39
C ASP A 61 25.88 1.66 1.67
N GLU A 62 24.82 2.46 1.60
CA GLU A 62 23.88 2.66 2.72
C GLU A 62 23.25 1.34 3.15
N PHE A 63 22.80 0.52 2.20
CA PHE A 63 22.23 -0.79 2.48
C PHE A 63 23.23 -1.75 3.12
N VAL A 64 24.46 -1.80 2.61
CA VAL A 64 25.54 -2.65 3.15
C VAL A 64 25.89 -2.23 4.57
N ASN A 65 26.00 -0.92 4.83
CA ASN A 65 26.27 -0.36 6.15
C ASN A 65 25.14 -0.69 7.14
N TYR A 66 23.89 -0.46 6.75
CA TYR A 66 22.73 -0.81 7.56
C TYR A 66 22.71 -2.30 7.92
N ARG A 67 22.96 -3.18 6.93
CA ARG A 67 23.01 -4.64 7.16
C ARG A 67 24.12 -5.02 8.15
N LYS A 68 25.27 -4.35 8.06
CA LYS A 68 26.41 -4.57 8.97
C LYS A 68 26.06 -4.14 10.40
N GLU A 69 25.49 -2.96 10.58
CA GLU A 69 25.04 -2.48 11.89
C GLU A 69 24.03 -3.43 12.53
N LEU A 70 23.06 -3.92 11.74
CA LEU A 70 22.04 -4.85 12.21
C LEU A 70 22.65 -6.20 12.62
N SER A 71 23.63 -6.68 11.87
CA SER A 71 24.40 -7.88 12.21
C SER A 71 25.19 -7.70 13.51
N ASP A 72 25.83 -6.55 13.71
CA ASP A 72 26.58 -6.25 14.94
C ASP A 72 25.67 -6.18 16.17
N VAL A 73 24.49 -5.57 16.04
CA VAL A 73 23.48 -5.55 17.12
C VAL A 73 23.01 -6.96 17.45
N PHE A 74 22.74 -7.78 16.43
CA PHE A 74 22.31 -9.16 16.64
C PHE A 74 23.41 -9.98 17.34
N ASN A 75 24.66 -9.88 16.88
CA ASN A 75 25.81 -10.57 17.47
C ASN A 75 26.02 -10.16 18.94
N LYS A 76 25.90 -8.87 19.27
CA LYS A 76 25.97 -8.39 20.66
C LYS A 76 24.87 -9.00 21.54
N LYS A 77 23.64 -9.10 21.02
CA LYS A 77 22.53 -9.73 21.76
C LYS A 77 22.75 -11.23 21.97
N VAL A 78 23.28 -11.93 20.97
CA VAL A 78 23.61 -13.36 21.07
C VAL A 78 24.71 -13.59 22.11
N GLU A 79 25.78 -12.80 22.09
CA GLU A 79 26.85 -12.93 23.08
C GLU A 79 26.39 -12.58 24.50
N TYR A 80 25.52 -11.57 24.65
CA TYR A 80 24.89 -11.27 25.94
C TYR A 80 23.99 -12.43 26.43
N ALA A 81 23.20 -13.04 25.54
CA ALA A 81 22.38 -14.19 25.92
C ALA A 81 23.24 -15.39 26.35
N LYS A 82 24.34 -15.67 25.63
CA LYS A 82 25.29 -16.73 26.00
C LYS A 82 25.94 -16.48 27.36
N SER A 83 26.30 -15.24 27.68
CA SER A 83 26.90 -14.92 28.99
C SER A 83 25.89 -15.11 30.13
N GLN A 84 24.63 -14.71 29.92
CA GLN A 84 23.54 -14.94 30.87
C GLN A 84 23.27 -16.43 31.11
N CYS A 85 23.25 -17.26 30.04
CA CYS A 85 23.11 -18.71 30.17
C CYS A 85 24.24 -19.31 31.03
N LYS A 86 25.49 -18.95 30.78
CA LYS A 86 26.64 -19.41 31.59
C LYS A 86 26.53 -18.99 33.06
N GLU A 87 26.04 -17.77 33.33
CA GLU A 87 25.87 -17.32 34.71
C GLU A 87 24.76 -18.11 35.43
N LEU A 88 23.66 -18.41 34.74
CA LEU A 88 22.58 -19.25 35.27
C LEU A 88 23.03 -20.69 35.51
N GLU A 89 23.79 -21.28 34.59
CA GLU A 89 24.39 -22.62 34.77
C GLU A 89 25.28 -22.65 36.02
N ARG A 90 26.11 -21.62 36.23
CA ARG A 90 26.95 -21.52 37.42
C ARG A 90 26.12 -21.39 38.71
N LYS A 91 25.05 -20.59 38.69
CA LYS A 91 24.13 -20.45 39.83
C LYS A 91 23.45 -21.78 40.15
N LEU A 92 23.00 -22.51 39.13
CA LEU A 92 22.40 -23.83 39.28
C LEU A 92 23.38 -24.82 39.91
N GLU A 93 24.64 -24.83 39.47
CA GLU A 93 25.67 -25.72 40.01
C GLU A 93 25.95 -25.43 41.50
N VAL A 94 26.04 -24.15 41.87
CA VAL A 94 26.20 -23.72 43.28
C VAL A 94 25.00 -24.15 44.11
N GLU A 95 23.77 -23.89 43.64
CA GLU A 95 22.55 -24.23 44.37
C GLU A 95 22.40 -25.75 44.53
N THR A 96 22.72 -26.51 43.48
CA THR A 96 22.71 -27.98 43.52
C THR A 96 23.70 -28.51 44.55
N ARG A 97 24.89 -27.91 44.65
CA ARG A 97 25.88 -28.27 45.67
C ARG A 97 25.40 -27.96 47.09
N ILE A 98 24.83 -26.77 47.31
CA ILE A 98 24.27 -26.38 48.61
C ILE A 98 23.14 -27.33 49.02
N ASN A 99 22.26 -27.66 48.08
CA ASN A 99 21.15 -28.57 48.34
C ASN A 99 21.65 -30.00 48.65
N ASN A 100 22.64 -30.50 47.91
CA ASN A 100 23.26 -31.80 48.20
C ASN A 100 23.93 -31.84 49.58
N ASP A 101 24.64 -30.78 49.97
CA ASP A 101 25.22 -30.66 51.31
C ASP A 101 24.14 -30.63 52.40
N ALA A 102 23.03 -29.92 52.18
CA ALA A 102 21.90 -29.90 53.09
C ALA A 102 21.23 -31.27 53.22
N ILE A 103 21.02 -31.99 52.11
CA ILE A 103 20.50 -33.36 52.09
C ILE A 103 21.42 -34.30 52.88
N ASN A 104 22.73 -34.21 52.68
CA ASN A 104 23.69 -35.06 53.39
C ASN A 104 23.73 -34.77 54.90
N ARG A 105 23.62 -33.50 55.30
CA ARG A 105 23.47 -33.12 56.72
C ARG A 105 22.16 -33.63 57.32
N LEU A 106 21.06 -33.55 56.59
CA LEU A 106 19.77 -34.08 57.06
C LEU A 106 19.80 -35.61 57.22
N LYS A 107 20.39 -36.32 56.26
CA LYS A 107 20.61 -37.78 56.35
C LYS A 107 21.50 -38.17 57.53
N SER A 108 22.51 -37.36 57.86
CA SER A 108 23.39 -37.63 59.01
C SER A 108 22.72 -37.35 60.36
N HIS A 109 21.59 -36.65 60.40
CA HIS A 109 20.78 -36.36 61.60
C HIS A 109 19.48 -37.19 61.65
N GLN A 110 19.35 -38.19 60.77
CA GLN A 110 18.13 -38.99 60.58
C GLN A 110 17.85 -39.98 61.72
N THR A 111 18.61 -39.95 62.82
CA THR A 111 18.41 -40.82 63.99
C THR A 111 17.31 -40.37 64.94
N ASP A 112 16.77 -39.14 64.80
CA ASP A 112 15.86 -38.56 65.81
C ASP A 112 14.44 -38.22 65.31
N TYR A 113 14.08 -38.55 64.06
CA TYR A 113 12.74 -38.21 63.52
C TYR A 113 11.79 -39.40 63.54
N SER A 114 10.59 -39.17 64.10
CA SER A 114 9.48 -40.14 64.05
C SER A 114 8.99 -40.28 62.60
N PRO A 115 8.68 -41.51 62.11
CA PRO A 115 8.16 -41.73 60.76
C PRO A 115 6.96 -40.85 60.39
N GLY A 116 6.09 -40.53 61.37
CA GLY A 116 4.92 -39.66 61.15
C GLY A 116 5.25 -38.20 60.86
N ASP A 117 6.37 -37.68 61.37
CA ASP A 117 6.81 -36.30 61.10
C ASP A 117 7.36 -36.16 59.67
N ILE A 118 8.01 -37.21 59.18
CA ILE A 118 8.53 -37.28 57.81
C ILE A 118 7.38 -37.35 56.81
N GLU A 119 6.35 -38.16 57.07
CA GLU A 119 5.18 -38.29 56.22
C GLU A 119 4.37 -36.98 56.12
N ALA A 120 4.23 -36.27 57.25
CA ALA A 120 3.61 -34.94 57.29
C ALA A 120 4.40 -33.89 56.50
N LEU A 121 5.73 -33.93 56.56
CA LEU A 121 6.61 -33.03 55.79
C LEU A 121 6.55 -33.31 54.29
N ILE A 122 6.55 -34.59 53.88
CA ILE A 122 6.38 -34.99 52.47
C ILE A 122 5.04 -34.49 51.94
N SER A 123 3.95 -34.76 52.68
CA SER A 123 2.60 -34.30 52.31
C SER A 123 2.52 -32.77 52.18
N ARG A 124 3.20 -32.03 53.07
CA ARG A 124 3.27 -30.56 53.00
C ARG A 124 4.04 -30.09 51.76
N GLN A 125 5.14 -30.74 51.42
CA GLN A 125 5.94 -30.39 50.25
C GLN A 125 5.15 -30.63 48.96
N GLU A 126 4.42 -31.74 48.85
CA GLU A 126 3.57 -32.03 47.70
C GLU A 126 2.47 -30.97 47.51
N ILE A 127 1.89 -30.47 48.60
CA ILE A 127 0.90 -29.38 48.55
C ILE A 127 1.56 -28.08 48.05
N ILE A 128 2.76 -27.76 48.53
CA ILE A 128 3.51 -26.56 48.09
C ILE A 128 3.86 -26.66 46.60
N ASP A 129 4.30 -27.82 46.14
CA ASP A 129 4.64 -28.04 44.73
C ASP A 129 3.41 -27.91 43.83
N ARG A 130 2.27 -28.47 44.24
CA ARG A 130 0.98 -28.26 43.55
C ARG A 130 0.62 -26.78 43.52
N LEU A 131 0.77 -26.06 44.64
CA LEU A 131 0.43 -24.65 44.72
C LEU A 131 1.32 -23.79 43.78
N ASN A 132 2.60 -24.14 43.66
CA ASN A 132 3.52 -23.50 42.72
C ASN A 132 3.15 -23.79 41.25
N GLN A 133 2.75 -25.03 40.93
CA GLN A 133 2.26 -25.36 39.59
C GLN A 133 1.00 -24.57 39.22
N TRP A 134 0.05 -24.45 40.15
CA TRP A 134 -1.16 -23.66 39.94
C TRP A 134 -0.84 -22.18 39.76
N LYS A 135 0.06 -21.63 40.58
CA LYS A 135 0.51 -20.24 40.43
C LYS A 135 1.12 -20.00 39.04
N HIS A 136 1.97 -20.90 38.57
CA HIS A 136 2.55 -20.81 37.24
C HIS A 136 1.49 -20.88 36.13
N SER A 137 0.49 -21.77 36.26
CA SER A 137 -0.64 -21.84 35.34
C SER A 137 -1.41 -20.51 35.26
N CYS A 138 -1.67 -19.87 36.41
CA CYS A 138 -2.33 -18.56 36.45
C CYS A 138 -1.48 -17.45 35.80
N GLU A 139 -0.16 -17.50 35.94
CA GLU A 139 0.75 -16.55 35.27
C GLU A 139 0.69 -16.70 33.74
N LEU A 140 0.67 -17.93 33.23
CA LEU A 140 0.52 -18.22 31.80
C LEU A 140 -0.84 -17.73 31.27
N GLU A 141 -1.93 -18.04 31.97
CA GLU A 141 -3.27 -17.55 31.61
C GLU A 141 -3.34 -16.01 31.61
N SER A 142 -2.65 -15.35 32.54
CA SER A 142 -2.57 -13.88 32.58
C SER A 142 -1.88 -13.30 31.33
N ILE A 143 -0.82 -13.96 30.85
CA ILE A 143 -0.13 -13.58 29.62
C ILE A 143 -1.07 -13.75 28.41
N ASP A 144 -1.78 -14.87 28.33
CA ASP A 144 -2.73 -15.12 27.24
C ASP A 144 -3.89 -14.13 27.23
N ILE A 145 -4.43 -13.77 28.40
CA ILE A 145 -5.45 -12.72 28.53
C ILE A 145 -4.92 -11.38 28.00
N LYS A 146 -3.67 -11.00 28.30
CA LYS A 146 -3.07 -9.77 27.77
C LYS A 146 -2.89 -9.83 26.25
N ASN A 147 -2.43 -10.95 25.72
CA ASN A 147 -2.27 -11.16 24.28
C ASN A 147 -3.61 -11.06 23.55
N LEU A 148 -4.66 -11.70 24.09
CA LEU A 148 -6.01 -11.65 23.52
C LEU A 148 -6.58 -10.23 23.54
N LYS A 149 -6.38 -9.48 24.63
CA LYS A 149 -6.79 -8.06 24.71
C LYS A 149 -6.11 -7.21 23.63
N CYS A 150 -4.78 -7.32 23.51
CA CYS A 150 -4.04 -6.59 22.47
C CYS A 150 -4.54 -6.94 21.05
N ARG A 151 -4.87 -8.22 20.81
CA ARG A 151 -5.42 -8.65 19.53
C ARG A 151 -6.83 -8.10 19.26
N ILE A 152 -7.66 -8.00 20.29
CA ILE A 152 -8.97 -7.33 20.19
C ILE A 152 -8.77 -5.85 19.84
N ASP A 153 -7.87 -5.15 20.52
CA ASP A 153 -7.62 -3.73 20.26
C ASP A 153 -7.17 -3.47 18.81
N ILE A 154 -6.25 -4.29 18.28
CA ILE A 154 -5.79 -4.21 16.88
C ILE A 154 -6.95 -4.47 15.90
N LEU A 155 -7.80 -5.45 16.20
CA LEU A 155 -8.94 -5.77 15.33
C LEU A 155 -9.99 -4.67 15.36
N GLN A 156 -10.22 -4.05 16.52
CA GLN A 156 -11.10 -2.90 16.69
C GLN A 156 -10.61 -1.72 15.84
N GLU A 157 -9.32 -1.38 15.94
CA GLU A 157 -8.70 -0.30 15.16
C GLU A 157 -8.81 -0.55 13.64
N LYS A 158 -8.58 -1.80 13.21
CA LYS A 158 -8.78 -2.19 11.80
C LYS A 158 -10.23 -2.02 11.37
N MET A 159 -11.19 -2.43 12.19
CA MET A 159 -12.61 -2.29 11.88
C MET A 159 -13.02 -0.82 11.77
N ASP A 160 -12.54 0.02 12.67
CA ASP A 160 -12.79 1.46 12.66
C ASP A 160 -12.17 2.13 11.41
N SER A 161 -10.96 1.71 11.02
CA SER A 161 -10.32 2.19 9.79
C SER A 161 -11.09 1.80 8.52
N VAL A 162 -11.62 0.57 8.46
CA VAL A 162 -12.45 0.10 7.34
C VAL A 162 -13.76 0.87 7.28
N ASN A 163 -14.40 1.12 8.42
CA ASN A 163 -15.63 1.92 8.49
C ASN A 163 -15.39 3.37 8.03
N HIS A 164 -14.28 3.98 8.46
CA HIS A 164 -13.90 5.33 8.04
C HIS A 164 -13.64 5.40 6.53
N ASN A 165 -12.87 4.45 5.98
CA ASN A 165 -12.60 4.35 4.55
C ASN A 165 -13.89 4.11 3.74
N SER A 166 -14.80 3.28 4.24
CA SER A 166 -16.10 3.03 3.57
C SER A 166 -16.96 4.30 3.49
N THR A 167 -16.90 5.15 4.52
CA THR A 167 -17.66 6.41 4.59
C THR A 167 -17.09 7.42 3.61
N GLN A 168 -15.76 7.55 3.54
CA GLN A 168 -15.08 8.38 2.55
C GLN A 168 -15.33 7.92 1.11
N HIS A 169 -15.31 6.59 0.86
CA HIS A 169 -15.63 6.05 -0.46
C HIS A 169 -17.08 6.31 -0.88
N LYS A 170 -18.04 6.19 0.07
CA LYS A 170 -19.44 6.52 -0.19
C LYS A 170 -19.62 7.99 -0.55
N GLU A 171 -19.04 8.91 0.21
CA GLU A 171 -19.10 10.35 -0.08
C GLU A 171 -18.40 10.69 -1.40
N ARG A 172 -17.22 10.11 -1.67
CA ARG A 172 -16.54 10.29 -2.97
C ARG A 172 -17.40 9.82 -4.14
N ASN A 173 -18.01 8.65 -4.02
CA ASN A 173 -18.88 8.11 -5.07
C ASN A 173 -20.15 8.93 -5.23
N ARG A 174 -20.71 9.45 -4.13
CA ARG A 174 -21.86 10.37 -4.15
C ARG A 174 -21.51 11.67 -4.88
N LEU A 175 -20.40 12.31 -4.53
CA LEU A 175 -19.92 13.54 -5.19
C LEU A 175 -19.60 13.31 -6.66
N LEU A 176 -19.00 12.17 -7.01
CA LEU A 176 -18.77 11.80 -8.41
C LEU A 176 -20.08 11.65 -9.18
N TYR A 177 -21.08 10.98 -8.58
CA TYR A 177 -22.40 10.84 -9.19
C TYR A 177 -23.13 12.19 -9.33
N GLU A 178 -23.04 13.05 -8.32
CA GLU A 178 -23.58 14.42 -8.36
C GLU A 178 -22.91 15.25 -9.46
N PHE A 179 -21.58 15.15 -9.61
CA PHE A 179 -20.84 15.80 -10.69
C PHE A 179 -21.28 15.30 -12.07
N LEU A 180 -21.33 13.97 -12.28
CA LEU A 180 -21.76 13.38 -13.54
C LEU A 180 -23.20 13.81 -13.90
N SER A 181 -24.10 13.78 -12.94
CA SER A 181 -25.52 14.11 -13.17
C SER A 181 -25.79 15.60 -13.32
N SER A 182 -25.14 16.46 -12.54
CA SER A 182 -25.40 17.90 -12.54
C SER A 182 -24.54 18.66 -13.56
N ALA A 183 -23.25 18.37 -13.63
CA ALA A 183 -22.31 19.10 -14.49
C ALA A 183 -22.30 18.56 -15.92
N LEU A 184 -22.41 17.24 -16.10
CA LEU A 184 -22.35 16.59 -17.42
C LEU A 184 -23.73 16.14 -17.94
N LYS A 185 -24.80 16.33 -17.15
CA LYS A 185 -26.16 15.88 -17.48
C LYS A 185 -26.24 14.38 -17.79
N LEU A 186 -25.40 13.58 -17.13
CA LEU A 186 -25.30 12.12 -17.29
C LEU A 186 -25.99 11.39 -16.14
N THR A 187 -26.91 10.49 -16.47
CA THR A 187 -27.54 9.59 -15.52
C THR A 187 -27.14 8.15 -15.83
N ILE A 188 -26.59 7.44 -14.85
CA ILE A 188 -26.32 6.01 -14.97
C ILE A 188 -27.64 5.27 -14.80
N LEU A 189 -28.10 4.56 -15.82
CA LEU A 189 -29.38 3.85 -15.80
C LEU A 189 -29.24 2.48 -15.12
N ASN A 190 -28.33 1.66 -15.63
CA ASN A 190 -28.00 0.35 -15.08
C ASN A 190 -26.66 -0.15 -15.63
N ILE A 191 -26.13 -1.18 -14.96
CA ILE A 191 -25.07 -2.04 -15.49
C ILE A 191 -25.75 -3.36 -15.85
N ASP A 192 -25.54 -3.87 -17.07
CA ASP A 192 -26.14 -5.13 -17.50
C ASP A 192 -25.40 -6.36 -16.94
N GLU A 193 -25.93 -7.55 -17.19
CA GLU A 193 -25.35 -8.83 -16.73
C GLU A 193 -23.95 -9.10 -17.28
N ASN A 194 -23.58 -8.46 -18.40
CA ASN A 194 -22.27 -8.55 -19.02
C ASN A 194 -21.30 -7.47 -18.51
N GLY A 195 -21.72 -6.62 -17.56
CA GLY A 195 -20.92 -5.54 -17.02
C GLY A 195 -20.84 -4.28 -17.89
N ASN A 196 -21.71 -4.14 -18.89
CA ASN A 196 -21.79 -2.94 -19.73
C ASN A 196 -22.56 -1.83 -19.00
N ALA A 197 -22.04 -0.62 -19.02
CA ALA A 197 -22.68 0.55 -18.43
C ALA A 197 -23.65 1.19 -19.42
N ASN A 198 -24.91 1.35 -19.02
CA ASN A 198 -25.92 2.09 -19.77
C ASN A 198 -26.11 3.49 -19.14
N LEU A 199 -25.90 4.51 -19.95
CA LEU A 199 -25.96 5.91 -19.58
C LEU A 199 -27.09 6.61 -20.33
N ALA A 200 -27.70 7.60 -19.70
CA ALA A 200 -28.62 8.55 -20.31
C ALA A 200 -28.02 9.95 -20.23
N ILE A 201 -27.99 10.66 -21.35
CA ILE A 201 -27.40 12.00 -21.49
C ILE A 201 -28.53 12.96 -21.89
N LEU A 202 -28.79 13.97 -21.05
CA LEU A 202 -29.83 14.96 -21.33
C LEU A 202 -29.25 16.13 -22.12
N SER A 203 -29.71 16.31 -23.36
CA SER A 203 -29.43 17.47 -24.20
C SER A 203 -30.63 18.41 -24.21
N GLU A 204 -30.39 19.71 -24.06
CA GLU A 204 -31.43 20.75 -24.07
C GLU A 204 -31.23 21.69 -25.25
N SER A 205 -32.33 22.05 -25.93
CA SER A 205 -32.27 23.00 -27.04
C SER A 205 -32.07 24.45 -26.56
N LYS A 206 -31.58 25.32 -27.44
CA LYS A 206 -31.38 26.77 -27.19
C LYS A 206 -32.61 27.50 -26.62
N ALA A 207 -33.81 27.02 -26.93
CA ALA A 207 -35.06 27.64 -26.51
C ALA A 207 -35.60 27.09 -25.18
N GLY A 208 -34.96 26.07 -24.59
CA GLY A 208 -35.45 25.38 -23.39
C GLY A 208 -36.74 24.57 -23.61
N SER A 209 -37.29 24.58 -24.82
CA SER A 209 -38.59 23.98 -25.17
C SER A 209 -38.50 22.51 -25.59
N GLU A 210 -37.30 22.00 -25.86
CA GLU A 210 -37.10 20.61 -26.29
C GLU A 210 -35.94 19.98 -25.50
N GLN A 211 -36.26 18.85 -24.87
CA GLN A 211 -35.30 18.01 -24.14
C GLN A 211 -35.14 16.69 -24.91
N THR A 212 -33.90 16.30 -25.18
CA THR A 212 -33.59 15.03 -25.84
C THR A 212 -32.73 14.18 -24.93
N TRP A 213 -33.15 12.94 -24.69
CA TRP A 213 -32.34 11.97 -23.98
C TRP A 213 -31.60 11.08 -24.98
N HIS A 214 -30.28 11.05 -24.89
CA HIS A 214 -29.43 10.10 -25.61
C HIS A 214 -29.10 8.93 -24.71
N ARG A 215 -29.45 7.71 -25.12
CA ARG A 215 -29.00 6.50 -24.45
C ARG A 215 -27.68 6.05 -25.07
N PHE A 216 -26.68 5.87 -24.21
CA PHE A 216 -25.36 5.36 -24.57
C PHE A 216 -25.10 4.06 -23.80
N SER A 217 -24.52 3.06 -24.45
CA SER A 217 -24.20 1.77 -23.82
C SER A 217 -22.79 1.39 -24.23
N SER A 218 -21.95 1.08 -23.24
CA SER A 218 -20.54 0.72 -23.48
C SER A 218 -20.08 -0.39 -22.56
N SER A 219 -19.20 -1.25 -23.09
CA SER A 219 -18.52 -2.28 -22.32
C SER A 219 -17.44 -1.71 -21.42
N LYS A 220 -17.09 -2.48 -20.38
CA LYS A 220 -16.03 -2.15 -19.42
C LYS A 220 -14.67 -1.88 -20.09
N ASP A 221 -14.39 -2.58 -21.19
CA ASP A 221 -13.18 -2.41 -22.00
C ASP A 221 -13.47 -1.49 -23.21
N SER A 222 -13.91 -0.25 -22.96
CA SER A 222 -14.20 0.72 -24.02
C SER A 222 -12.91 1.18 -24.70
N ASP A 223 -12.90 1.26 -26.03
CA ASP A 223 -11.78 1.84 -26.77
C ASP A 223 -11.81 3.39 -26.75
N VAL A 224 -10.71 4.01 -27.18
CA VAL A 224 -10.55 5.48 -27.19
C VAL A 224 -11.66 6.14 -28.04
N SER A 225 -12.02 5.55 -29.18
CA SER A 225 -13.11 6.01 -30.04
C SER A 225 -14.47 6.02 -29.35
N THR A 226 -14.75 5.05 -28.48
CA THR A 226 -15.99 5.01 -27.68
C THR A 226 -16.03 6.12 -26.64
N CYS A 227 -14.88 6.45 -26.03
CA CYS A 227 -14.74 7.59 -25.13
C CYS A 227 -14.89 8.93 -25.87
N ASP A 228 -14.31 9.07 -27.06
CA ASP A 228 -14.42 10.29 -27.88
C ASP A 228 -15.87 10.53 -28.34
N LEU A 229 -16.61 9.46 -28.67
CA LEU A 229 -18.03 9.56 -29.00
C LEU A 229 -18.86 9.97 -27.79
N LEU A 230 -18.61 9.38 -26.61
CA LEU A 230 -19.28 9.77 -25.36
C LEU A 230 -19.02 11.24 -25.04
N TRP A 231 -17.77 11.68 -25.17
CA TRP A 231 -17.40 13.07 -24.96
C TRP A 231 -18.10 14.01 -25.95
N SER A 232 -18.17 13.62 -27.23
CA SER A 232 -18.90 14.38 -28.25
C SER A 232 -20.39 14.54 -27.92
N LEU A 233 -21.02 13.50 -27.35
CA LEU A 233 -22.42 13.58 -26.89
C LEU A 233 -22.60 14.50 -25.68
N ILE A 234 -21.64 14.50 -24.76
CA ILE A 234 -21.61 15.40 -23.59
C ILE A 234 -21.38 16.84 -24.05
N GLU A 235 -20.43 17.09 -24.95
CA GLU A 235 -20.21 18.43 -25.50
C GLU A 235 -21.45 18.95 -26.24
N LYS A 236 -22.17 18.08 -26.95
CA LYS A 236 -23.43 18.44 -27.58
C LYS A 236 -24.54 18.73 -26.56
N SER A 237 -24.57 18.03 -25.43
CA SER A 237 -25.56 18.25 -24.38
C SER A 237 -25.32 19.54 -23.58
N LEU A 238 -24.06 19.97 -23.50
CA LEU A 238 -23.61 21.17 -22.79
C LEU A 238 -23.49 22.39 -23.72
N SER A 239 -23.29 22.20 -25.02
CA SER A 239 -23.14 23.27 -25.99
C SER A 239 -24.44 23.55 -26.74
N SER A 240 -24.71 24.83 -26.97
CA SER A 240 -25.86 25.27 -27.78
C SER A 240 -25.62 25.15 -29.29
N LYS A 241 -24.50 24.55 -29.74
CA LYS A 241 -24.11 24.50 -31.15
C LYS A 241 -24.48 23.14 -31.76
N SER A 242 -25.13 23.15 -32.92
CA SER A 242 -25.49 21.95 -33.66
C SER A 242 -24.25 21.38 -34.38
N ASN A 243 -23.38 20.68 -33.65
CA ASN A 243 -22.33 19.90 -34.29
C ASN A 243 -22.88 18.52 -34.71
N PRO A 244 -22.69 18.09 -35.97
CA PRO A 244 -23.06 16.75 -36.40
C PRO A 244 -22.21 15.71 -35.66
N LEU A 245 -22.83 14.60 -35.28
CA LEU A 245 -22.11 13.48 -34.65
C LEU A 245 -21.17 12.82 -35.67
N PRO A 246 -19.95 12.41 -35.29
CA PRO A 246 -19.09 11.63 -36.16
C PRO A 246 -19.78 10.29 -36.48
N LEU A 247 -20.11 10.05 -37.75
CA LEU A 247 -20.55 8.73 -38.21
C LEU A 247 -19.31 7.91 -38.57
N GLU A 248 -18.81 7.11 -37.63
CA GLU A 248 -17.86 6.04 -37.94
C GLU A 248 -18.47 4.65 -37.74
N LEU A 249 -17.94 3.69 -38.51
CA LEU A 249 -18.50 2.36 -38.80
C LEU A 249 -18.62 1.42 -37.58
N ASN A 250 -18.05 1.78 -36.43
CA ASN A 250 -18.04 1.00 -35.18
C ASN A 250 -18.62 1.79 -33.99
N THR A 251 -19.57 2.69 -34.25
CA THR A 251 -20.17 3.52 -33.20
C THR A 251 -21.14 2.71 -32.32
N PRO A 252 -21.05 2.80 -30.97
CA PRO A 252 -22.02 2.22 -30.06
C PRO A 252 -23.46 2.65 -30.39
N LYS A 253 -24.45 1.80 -30.13
CA LYS A 253 -25.86 2.09 -30.40
C LYS A 253 -26.34 3.29 -29.58
N VAL A 254 -26.44 4.45 -30.23
CA VAL A 254 -27.04 5.66 -29.64
C VAL A 254 -28.51 5.72 -30.04
N ASN A 255 -29.41 5.52 -29.08
CA ASN A 255 -30.85 5.73 -29.28
C ASN A 255 -31.24 7.08 -28.67
N SER A 256 -31.87 7.95 -29.46
CA SER A 256 -32.29 9.28 -29.00
C SER A 256 -33.82 9.34 -28.92
N ILE A 257 -34.35 9.84 -27.81
CA ILE A 257 -35.78 10.07 -27.61
C ILE A 257 -35.99 11.58 -27.45
N GLN A 258 -36.75 12.18 -28.36
CA GLN A 258 -37.17 13.58 -28.25
C GLN A 258 -38.40 13.69 -27.35
N LEU A 259 -38.33 14.54 -26.34
CA LEU A 259 -39.46 14.95 -25.53
C LEU A 259 -39.92 16.32 -26.00
N SER A 260 -40.99 16.34 -26.79
CA SER A 260 -41.73 17.57 -27.10
C SER A 260 -42.66 17.90 -25.93
N SER A 261 -42.51 19.07 -25.30
CA SER A 261 -43.57 19.57 -24.41
C SER A 261 -44.79 19.94 -25.25
N LYS A 262 -45.97 19.43 -24.89
CA LYS A 262 -47.23 20.07 -25.30
C LYS A 262 -47.40 21.40 -24.60
#